data_AF-A0A7C1Q079-F1
#
_entry.id   AF-A0A7C1Q079-F1
#
_cell.length_a   1.000
_cell.length_b   1.000
_cell.length_c   1.000
_cell.angle_alpha   90.00
_cell.angle_beta   90.00
_cell.angle_gamma   90.00
#
_symmetry.space_group_name_H-M   'P 1'
#
loop_
_entity.id
_entity.type
_entity.pdbx_description
1 polymer ?
#
loop_
_entity_poly.entity_id
_entity_poly.type
_entity_poly.pdbx_seq_one_letter_code
_entity_poly.pdbx_strand_id
1 'polypeptide(L)'
;MYYLKIPLQSPFAKGGDLNSYKSNLKEMQGIVFNHLLIFINMPLGRFKKNLSDTEYNEYMKLLEDNFNPDTIGRLPCRGVVSLGPDGRFFDCDFYAGADLPVKCESASVDNFNYDILNNREIATTPSCFLCTADQGASCAECHT
;
A
#
# COMPACT_ATOMS: atom_id res chain seq x y z
N MET A 1 9.21 -5.27 8.78
CA MET A 1 9.43 -4.72 7.42
C MET A 1 9.67 -3.22 7.61
N TYR A 2 10.89 -2.71 7.36
CA TYR A 2 11.20 -1.30 7.59
C TYR A 2 10.72 -0.46 6.40
N TYR A 3 9.77 0.45 6.63
CA TYR A 3 9.35 1.42 5.63
C TYR A 3 10.33 2.60 5.59
N LEU A 4 11.06 2.75 4.49
CA LEU A 4 11.86 3.94 4.25
C LEU A 4 10.94 5.06 3.73
N LYS A 5 10.66 6.08 4.56
CA LYS A 5 10.00 7.31 4.13
C LYS A 5 10.98 8.13 3.29
N ILE A 6 10.96 7.94 1.97
CA ILE A 6 11.79 8.73 1.03
C ILE A 6 11.10 10.07 0.75
N PRO A 7 11.75 11.23 0.96
CA PRO A 7 11.19 12.53 0.63
C PRO A 7 11.11 12.76 -0.89
N LEU A 8 9.95 13.23 -1.36
CA LEU A 8 9.60 13.51 -2.78
C LEU A 8 10.40 14.62 -3.48
N GLN A 9 11.40 15.22 -2.83
CA GLN A 9 12.38 16.05 -3.54
C GLN A 9 13.46 15.20 -4.22
N SER A 10 13.35 13.88 -4.13
CA SER A 10 14.18 13.00 -4.93
C SER A 10 13.63 12.94 -6.37
N PRO A 11 14.50 12.92 -7.39
CA PRO A 11 14.11 12.85 -8.80
C PRO A 11 13.37 11.55 -9.18
N PHE A 12 13.09 10.67 -8.22
CA PHE A 12 12.56 9.33 -8.43
C PHE A 12 11.03 9.25 -8.50
N ALA A 13 10.32 10.37 -8.32
CA ALA A 13 8.85 10.41 -8.33
C ALA A 13 8.21 10.35 -9.73
N LYS A 14 9.00 10.37 -10.81
CA LYS A 14 8.52 10.30 -12.20
C LYS A 14 9.00 9.01 -12.87
N GLY A 15 8.17 7.97 -12.85
CA GLY A 15 8.20 6.86 -13.83
C GLY A 15 9.54 6.13 -14.02
N GLY A 16 10.37 6.00 -12.98
CA GLY A 16 11.60 5.20 -13.05
C GLY A 16 11.34 3.73 -12.76
N ASP A 17 11.98 2.83 -13.52
CA ASP A 17 11.96 1.40 -13.22
C ASP A 17 12.59 1.08 -11.84
N LEU A 18 12.28 -0.11 -11.30
CA LEU A 18 12.74 -0.55 -9.98
C LEU A 18 14.28 -0.52 -9.85
N ASN A 19 14.99 -0.81 -10.93
CA ASN A 19 16.45 -0.88 -10.96
C ASN A 19 17.08 0.50 -10.86
N SER A 20 16.52 1.47 -11.58
CA SER A 20 16.86 2.89 -11.50
C SER A 20 16.67 3.38 -10.07
N TYR A 21 15.58 2.98 -9.42
CA TYR A 21 15.32 3.33 -8.02
C TYR A 21 16.38 2.75 -7.05
N LYS A 22 16.72 1.47 -7.20
CA LYS A 22 17.77 0.81 -6.40
C LYS A 22 19.14 1.46 -6.59
N SER A 23 19.55 1.69 -7.84
CA SER A 23 20.85 2.28 -8.17
C SER A 23 20.99 3.67 -7.56
N ASN A 24 19.96 4.49 -7.70
CA ASN A 24 19.95 5.84 -7.16
C ASN A 24 19.99 5.89 -5.62
N LEU A 25 19.25 5.03 -4.92
CA LEU A 25 19.29 4.97 -3.45
C LEU A 25 20.65 4.49 -2.93
N LYS A 26 21.30 3.59 -3.67
CA LYS A 26 22.67 3.17 -3.38
C LYS A 26 23.66 4.31 -3.60
N GLU A 27 23.59 5.01 -4.72
CA GLU A 27 24.54 6.07 -5.09
C GLU A 27 24.40 7.33 -4.22
N MET A 28 23.16 7.77 -3.97
CA MET A 28 22.92 9.02 -3.26
C MET A 28 22.91 8.87 -1.74
N GLN A 29 22.53 7.70 -1.23
CA GLN A 29 22.25 7.50 0.20
C GLN A 29 22.97 6.28 0.80
N GLY A 30 23.72 5.51 0.00
CA GLY A 30 24.40 4.31 0.46
C GLY A 30 23.45 3.16 0.86
N ILE A 31 22.16 3.25 0.53
CA ILE A 31 21.15 2.29 0.98
C ILE A 31 21.07 1.13 -0.01
N VAL A 32 21.22 -0.09 0.51
CA VAL A 32 21.12 -1.34 -0.26
C VAL A 32 19.93 -2.14 0.25
N PHE A 33 19.07 -2.59 -0.66
CA PHE A 33 17.89 -3.40 -0.34
C PHE A 33 18.07 -4.82 -0.84
N ASN A 34 17.72 -5.81 0.00
CA ASN A 34 17.62 -7.21 -0.42
C ASN A 34 16.43 -7.42 -1.37
N HIS A 35 15.28 -6.84 -1.00
CA HIS A 35 14.07 -6.78 -1.82
C HIS A 35 13.48 -5.37 -1.70
N LEU A 36 13.16 -4.75 -2.84
CA LEU A 36 12.52 -3.44 -2.89
C LEU A 36 11.15 -3.63 -3.55
N LEU A 37 10.10 -3.23 -2.84
CA LEU A 37 8.74 -3.16 -3.34
C LEU A 37 8.38 -1.68 -3.43
N ILE A 38 7.94 -1.24 -4.60
CA ILE A 38 7.53 0.15 -4.82
C ILE A 38 6.01 0.17 -4.99
N PHE A 39 5.34 0.86 -4.08
CA PHE A 39 3.96 1.26 -4.28
C PHE A 39 3.96 2.67 -4.89
N ILE A 40 3.85 2.75 -6.22
CA ILE A 40 3.70 4.04 -6.91
C ILE A 40 2.25 4.54 -6.78
N ASN A 41 2.09 5.86 -6.69
CA ASN A 41 0.80 6.56 -6.84
C ASN A 41 -0.31 6.25 -5.80
N MET A 42 0.02 5.83 -4.57
CA MET A 42 -0.99 5.83 -3.50
C MET A 42 -1.37 7.26 -3.12
N PRO A 43 -2.65 7.69 -3.22
CA PRO A 43 -3.11 9.03 -2.89
C PRO A 43 -3.21 9.21 -1.37
N LEU A 44 -2.05 9.15 -0.72
CA LEU A 44 -1.85 9.36 0.69
C LEU A 44 -0.70 10.34 0.92
N GLY A 45 -0.75 11.07 2.04
CA GLY A 45 0.32 11.97 2.44
C GLY A 45 0.59 13.06 1.40
N ARG A 46 1.83 13.14 0.94
CA ARG A 46 2.29 14.23 0.05
C ARG A 46 1.76 14.11 -1.38
N PHE A 47 1.57 12.90 -1.91
CA PHE A 47 1.02 12.73 -3.26
C PHE A 47 -0.41 13.26 -3.31
N LYS A 48 -1.25 12.89 -2.33
CA LYS A 48 -2.61 13.45 -2.20
C LYS A 48 -2.62 14.97 -2.11
N LYS A 49 -1.69 15.58 -1.37
CA LYS A 49 -1.59 17.05 -1.24
C LYS A 49 -1.23 17.78 -2.53
N ASN A 50 -0.63 17.08 -3.49
CA ASN A 50 -0.24 17.64 -4.79
C ASN A 50 -1.29 17.42 -5.87
N LEU A 51 -2.39 16.71 -5.56
CA LEU A 51 -3.52 16.53 -6.48
C LEU A 51 -4.58 17.58 -6.16
N SER A 52 -5.10 18.22 -7.20
CA SER A 52 -6.39 18.91 -7.11
C SER A 52 -7.53 17.91 -6.92
N ASP A 53 -8.69 18.39 -6.47
CA ASP A 53 -9.87 17.54 -6.32
C ASP A 53 -10.27 16.87 -7.64
N THR A 54 -10.14 17.59 -8.76
CA THR A 54 -10.41 17.04 -10.11
C THR A 54 -9.45 15.91 -10.46
N GLU A 55 -8.13 16.12 -10.32
CA GLU A 55 -7.13 15.09 -10.62
C GLU A 55 -7.29 13.86 -9.71
N TYR A 56 -7.61 14.07 -8.43
CA TYR A 56 -7.89 12.97 -7.51
C TYR A 56 -9.11 12.17 -7.96
N ASN A 57 -10.21 12.83 -8.32
CA ASN A 57 -11.44 12.15 -8.75
C ASN A 57 -11.25 11.40 -10.07
N GLU A 58 -10.57 12.01 -11.05
CA GLU A 58 -10.23 11.36 -12.32
C GLU A 58 -9.34 10.14 -12.10
N TYR A 59 -8.33 10.26 -11.21
CA TYR A 59 -7.47 9.15 -10.86
C TYR A 59 -8.23 8.00 -10.18
N MET A 60 -9.09 8.30 -9.21
CA MET A 60 -9.92 7.28 -8.57
C MET A 60 -10.89 6.63 -9.55
N LYS A 61 -11.43 7.40 -10.51
CA LYS A 61 -12.32 6.88 -11.55
C LYS A 61 -11.60 5.91 -12.49
N LEU A 62 -10.37 6.25 -12.90
CA LEU A 62 -9.52 5.36 -13.69
C LEU A 62 -9.29 4.01 -12.98
N LEU A 63 -9.02 4.02 -11.67
CA LEU A 63 -8.80 2.79 -10.90
C LEU A 63 -10.08 1.96 -10.78
N GLU A 64 -11.23 2.61 -10.60
CA GLU A 64 -12.53 1.95 -10.59
C GLU A 64 -12.84 1.30 -11.95
N ASP A 65 -12.62 2.01 -13.05
CA ASP A 65 -12.90 1.54 -14.41
C ASP A 65 -12.01 0.36 -14.83
N ASN A 66 -10.81 0.25 -14.24
CA ASN A 66 -9.90 -0.87 -14.46
C ASN A 66 -9.99 -1.95 -13.37
N PHE A 67 -11.07 -1.99 -12.57
CA PHE A 67 -11.25 -3.02 -11.56
C PHE A 67 -11.17 -4.45 -12.14
N ASN A 68 -10.30 -5.27 -11.57
CA ASN A 68 -10.12 -6.67 -11.94
C ASN A 68 -10.45 -7.60 -10.75
N PRO A 69 -11.56 -8.36 -10.81
CA PRO A 69 -11.94 -9.28 -9.73
C PRO A 69 -10.94 -10.44 -9.52
N ASP A 70 -10.12 -10.79 -10.52
CA ASP A 70 -9.13 -11.87 -10.42
C ASP A 70 -7.96 -11.53 -9.47
N THR A 71 -7.87 -10.27 -9.04
CA THR A 71 -6.90 -9.81 -8.04
C THR A 71 -7.35 -10.12 -6.61
N ILE A 72 -8.66 -10.28 -6.35
CA ILE A 72 -9.23 -10.35 -5.01
C ILE A 72 -8.61 -11.47 -4.18
N GLY A 73 -8.46 -12.65 -4.78
CA GLY A 73 -7.90 -13.83 -4.10
C GLY A 73 -6.44 -13.65 -3.65
N ARG A 74 -5.72 -12.70 -4.25
CA ARG A 74 -4.30 -12.42 -4.01
C ARG A 74 -4.06 -11.16 -3.17
N LEU A 75 -5.12 -10.52 -2.68
CA LEU A 75 -5.00 -9.30 -1.90
C LEU A 75 -4.28 -9.56 -0.56
N PRO A 76 -3.23 -8.78 -0.23
CA PRO A 76 -2.49 -8.96 1.02
C PRO A 76 -3.36 -8.90 2.28
N CYS A 77 -4.36 -8.00 2.31
CA CYS A 77 -5.24 -7.81 3.47
C CYS A 77 -6.06 -9.05 3.86
N ARG A 78 -6.14 -10.06 2.98
CA ARG A 78 -6.82 -11.34 3.26
C ARG A 78 -5.98 -12.32 4.07
N GLY A 79 -4.65 -12.24 3.96
CA GLY A 79 -3.73 -13.18 4.62
C GLY A 79 -2.71 -12.52 5.54
N VAL A 80 -2.61 -11.20 5.50
CA VAL A 80 -1.62 -10.41 6.25
C VAL A 80 -2.32 -9.23 6.91
N VAL A 81 -1.89 -8.91 8.13
CA VAL A 81 -2.25 -7.69 8.86
C VAL A 81 -0.99 -6.87 9.11
N SER A 82 -1.11 -5.55 9.06
CA SER A 82 -0.04 -4.64 9.44
C SER A 82 -0.13 -4.33 10.94
N LEU A 83 1.01 -4.27 11.63
CA LEU A 83 1.12 -3.93 13.04
C LEU A 83 1.72 -2.53 13.19
N GLY A 84 0.99 -1.64 13.87
CA GLY A 84 1.45 -0.30 14.23
C GLY A 84 2.44 -0.32 15.39
N PRO A 85 3.27 0.74 15.53
CA PRO A 85 4.23 0.86 16.64
C PRO A 85 3.56 1.01 18.01
N ASP A 86 2.27 1.34 18.03
CA ASP A 86 1.41 1.44 19.21
C ASP A 86 0.65 0.14 19.50
N GLY A 87 0.95 -0.95 18.80
CA GLY A 87 0.35 -2.25 19.00
C GLY A 87 -1.00 -2.46 18.31
N ARG A 88 -1.52 -1.49 17.54
CA ARG A 88 -2.79 -1.65 16.80
C ARG A 88 -2.59 -2.45 15.50
N PHE A 89 -3.59 -3.23 15.11
CA PHE A 89 -3.63 -3.92 13.82
C PHE A 89 -4.36 -3.11 12.76
N PHE A 90 -3.91 -3.25 11.52
CA PHE A 90 -4.46 -2.59 10.33
C PHE A 90 -4.61 -3.61 9.20
N ASP A 91 -5.63 -3.45 8.36
CA ASP A 91 -5.89 -4.37 7.24
C ASP A 91 -4.78 -4.34 6.19
N CYS A 92 -4.09 -3.21 6.03
CA CYS A 92 -2.97 -3.07 5.12
C CYS A 92 -2.12 -1.83 5.49
N ASP A 93 -0.99 -1.66 4.81
CA ASP A 93 -0.09 -0.55 5.07
C ASP A 93 -0.66 0.83 4.67
N PHE A 94 -1.58 0.88 3.70
CA PHE A 94 -2.33 2.12 3.43
C PHE A 94 -3.15 2.52 4.66
N TYR A 95 -3.80 1.56 5.31
CA TYR A 95 -4.65 1.81 6.47
C TYR A 95 -3.79 2.16 7.68
N ALA A 96 -2.63 1.53 7.85
CA ALA A 96 -1.64 1.95 8.85
C ALA A 96 -1.16 3.38 8.62
N GLY A 97 -0.86 3.76 7.37
CA GLY A 97 -0.46 5.11 7.01
C GLY A 97 -1.57 6.16 7.14
N ALA A 98 -2.83 5.74 6.99
CA ALA A 98 -4.03 6.56 7.13
C ALA A 98 -4.60 6.56 8.57
N ASP A 99 -3.96 5.83 9.49
CA ASP A 99 -4.41 5.65 10.88
C ASP A 99 -5.83 5.07 11.01
N LEU A 100 -6.13 4.05 10.20
CA LEU A 100 -7.43 3.37 10.12
C LEU A 100 -7.31 1.92 10.64
N PRO A 101 -7.40 1.68 11.97
CA PRO A 101 -7.24 0.34 12.54
C PRO A 101 -8.36 -0.61 12.09
N VAL A 102 -8.10 -1.92 12.21
CA VAL A 102 -9.12 -2.96 11.97
C VAL A 102 -10.34 -2.72 12.86
N LYS A 103 -11.53 -2.97 12.33
CA LYS A 103 -12.81 -2.79 13.05
C LYS A 103 -13.32 -4.12 13.60
N CYS A 104 -12.55 -4.74 14.49
CA CYS A 104 -12.94 -5.97 15.19
C CYS A 104 -12.48 -5.94 16.65
N GLU A 105 -12.91 -6.92 17.44
CA GLU A 105 -12.55 -6.97 18.86
C GLU A 105 -11.04 -7.21 19.08
N SER A 106 -10.38 -7.95 18.19
CA SER A 106 -8.93 -8.18 18.21
C SER A 106 -8.16 -7.06 17.47
N ALA A 107 -8.37 -5.80 17.86
CA ALA A 107 -7.78 -4.64 17.18
C ALA A 107 -6.34 -4.29 17.61
N SER A 108 -5.79 -4.90 18.66
CA SER A 108 -4.42 -4.67 19.11
C SER A 108 -3.76 -5.91 19.70
N VAL A 109 -2.47 -5.83 19.95
CA VAL A 109 -1.69 -6.90 20.60
C VAL A 109 -2.25 -7.24 21.99
N ASP A 110 -2.77 -6.24 22.73
CA ASP A 110 -3.27 -6.43 24.09
C ASP A 110 -4.54 -7.30 24.17
N ASN A 111 -5.34 -7.31 23.11
CA ASN A 111 -6.58 -8.08 23.02
C ASN A 111 -6.56 -9.08 21.86
N PHE A 112 -5.36 -9.51 21.46
CA PHE A 112 -5.17 -10.37 20.31
C PHE A 112 -5.95 -11.69 20.44
N ASN A 113 -6.78 -11.95 19.44
CA ASN A 113 -7.47 -13.21 19.23
C ASN A 113 -7.38 -13.58 17.75
N TYR A 114 -6.68 -14.68 17.48
CA TYR A 114 -6.42 -15.15 16.11
C TYR A 114 -7.71 -15.42 15.34
N ASP A 115 -8.69 -16.13 15.93
CA ASP A 115 -9.91 -16.51 15.22
C ASP A 115 -10.77 -15.29 14.88
N ILE A 116 -10.84 -14.31 15.78
CA ILE A 116 -11.55 -13.05 15.51
C ILE A 116 -10.84 -12.26 14.40
N LEU A 117 -9.51 -12.13 14.47
CA LEU A 117 -8.76 -11.35 13.50
C LEU A 117 -8.70 -12.02 12.12
N ASN A 118 -8.62 -13.35 12.06
CA ASN A 118 -8.59 -14.12 10.82
C ASN A 118 -9.96 -14.13 10.11
N ASN A 119 -11.05 -14.07 10.87
CA ASN A 119 -12.42 -14.03 10.33
C ASN A 119 -13.01 -12.62 10.29
N ARG A 120 -12.18 -11.58 10.49
CA ARG A 120 -12.65 -10.19 10.50
C ARG A 120 -13.19 -9.77 9.13
N GLU A 121 -14.12 -8.82 9.14
CA GLU A 121 -14.49 -8.09 7.94
C GLU A 121 -13.36 -7.12 7.58
N ILE A 122 -12.83 -7.24 6.36
CA ILE A 122 -11.79 -6.34 5.84
C ILE A 122 -12.51 -5.06 5.40
N ALA A 123 -12.16 -3.93 5.99
CA ALA A 123 -12.79 -2.67 5.65
C ALA A 123 -12.38 -2.20 4.25
N THR A 124 -13.35 -1.86 3.41
CA THR A 124 -13.12 -1.39 2.03
C THR A 124 -13.39 0.11 1.88
N THR A 125 -12.57 0.78 1.07
CA THR A 125 -12.72 2.19 0.67
C THR A 125 -12.42 2.32 -0.82
N PRO A 126 -12.71 3.47 -1.48
CA PRO A 126 -12.31 3.66 -2.88
C PRO A 126 -10.81 3.42 -3.11
N SER A 127 -9.95 3.68 -2.12
CA SER A 127 -8.52 3.40 -2.21
C SER A 127 -8.20 1.91 -2.39
N CYS A 128 -9.12 0.98 -2.09
CA CYS A 128 -8.94 -0.43 -2.40
C CYS A 128 -8.80 -0.72 -3.90
N PHE A 129 -9.31 0.16 -4.77
CA PHE A 129 -9.10 0.05 -6.21
C PHE A 129 -7.62 0.10 -6.61
N LEU A 130 -6.73 0.69 -5.79
CA LEU A 130 -5.28 0.62 -6.02
C LEU A 130 -4.76 -0.82 -6.01
N CYS A 131 -5.35 -1.68 -5.20
CA CYS A 131 -4.92 -3.07 -5.07
C CYS A 131 -5.68 -4.00 -6.01
N THR A 132 -6.81 -3.58 -6.56
CA THR A 132 -7.68 -4.41 -7.40
C THR A 132 -7.76 -3.98 -8.86
N ALA A 133 -7.22 -2.83 -9.24
CA ALA A 133 -7.20 -2.39 -10.64
C ALA A 133 -6.14 -3.16 -11.46
N ASP A 134 -6.44 -3.48 -12.72
CA ASP A 134 -5.58 -4.21 -13.66
C ASP A 134 -4.98 -5.50 -13.07
N GLN A 135 -3.65 -5.61 -12.97
CA GLN A 135 -3.01 -6.78 -12.35
C GLN A 135 -2.96 -6.69 -10.80
N GLY A 136 -3.52 -5.62 -10.24
CA GLY A 136 -3.47 -5.28 -8.83
C GLY A 136 -2.14 -4.64 -8.40
N ALA A 137 -2.08 -4.20 -7.14
CA ALA A 137 -0.81 -3.77 -6.55
C ALA A 137 0.17 -4.94 -6.32
N SER A 138 -0.30 -6.18 -6.49
CA SER A 138 0.55 -7.37 -6.52
C SER A 138 1.15 -7.57 -7.91
N CYS A 139 2.34 -7.01 -8.13
CA CYS A 139 3.29 -7.42 -9.18
C CYS A 139 2.66 -7.80 -10.54
N ALA A 140 2.50 -6.81 -11.42
CA ALA A 140 2.35 -7.06 -12.86
C ALA A 140 3.60 -7.67 -13.54
N GLU A 141 4.67 -7.96 -12.77
CA GLU A 141 5.93 -8.52 -13.28
C GLU A 141 6.45 -9.68 -12.41
N CYS A 142 5.55 -10.58 -11.99
CA CYS A 142 5.94 -11.93 -11.56
C CYS A 142 5.18 -12.98 -12.37
N HIS A 143 5.28 -12.90 -13.69
CA HIS A 143 5.17 -14.07 -14.54
C HIS A 143 6.58 -14.52 -14.90
N THR A 144 6.83 -15.80 -14.62
CA THR A 144 7.98 -16.67 -14.96
C THR A 144 8.91 -16.19 -16.06
#